data_AF-A0A819LIS5-F1
#
_entry.id   AF-A0A819LIS5-F1
#
_cell.length_a   1.000
_cell.length_b   1.000
_cell.length_c   1.000
_cell.angle_alpha   90.00
_cell.angle_beta   90.00
_cell.angle_gamma   90.00
#
_symmetry.space_group_name_H-M   'P 1'
#
loop_
_entity.id
_entity.type
_entity.pdbx_description
1 polymer ?
#
loop_
_entity_poly.entity_id
_entity_poly.type
_entity_poly.pdbx_seq_one_letter_code
_entity_poly.pdbx_strand_id
1 'polypeptide(L)'
;MPRVQFIGQISLSFGNTLPELCSKLKNFGIGRMFVRTAHDQNKEVSYVVLTQSRPLITQTPPKVVIGKLEEITALTRKPLDIQSEFYGRIIESGAVLNGGREMKVLSATNPDWRLILKEDENYYLKNTITTQETSDKNREQTSISLLQEHIPDIIKFWARTNG
;
A
#
# COMPACT_ATOMS: atom_id res chain seq x y z
N MET A 1 1.38 -19.79 4.38
CA MET A 1 1.57 -18.34 4.19
C MET A 1 1.44 -18.04 2.71
N PRO A 2 0.75 -16.94 2.32
CA PRO A 2 0.66 -16.54 0.93
C PRO A 2 2.06 -16.37 0.32
N ARG A 3 2.19 -16.71 -0.96
CA ARG A 3 3.46 -16.67 -1.70
C ARG A 3 3.59 -15.30 -2.37
N VAL A 4 4.49 -14.50 -1.84
CA VAL A 4 4.83 -13.20 -2.44
C VAL A 4 5.96 -13.42 -3.46
N GLN A 5 5.77 -12.93 -4.69
CA GLN A 5 6.78 -13.07 -5.75
C GLN A 5 7.71 -11.86 -5.81
N PHE A 6 8.99 -12.17 -5.97
CA PHE A 6 10.00 -11.21 -6.38
C PHE A 6 10.10 -11.23 -7.90
N ILE A 7 9.78 -10.10 -8.54
CA ILE A 7 10.03 -9.93 -9.97
C ILE A 7 11.34 -9.15 -10.14
N GLY A 8 12.47 -9.86 -10.13
CA GLY A 8 13.82 -9.29 -10.25
C GLY A 8 14.88 -10.15 -9.59
N GLN A 9 16.16 -9.80 -9.78
CA GLN A 9 17.27 -10.48 -9.11
C GLN A 9 17.19 -10.16 -7.62
N ILE A 10 16.99 -11.18 -6.79
CA ILE A 10 16.85 -11.04 -5.34
C ILE A 10 18.25 -10.77 -4.78
N SER A 11 18.59 -9.50 -4.62
CA SER A 11 19.77 -9.10 -3.86
C SER A 11 19.38 -9.04 -2.38
N LEU A 12 20.18 -9.65 -1.50
CA LEU A 12 20.03 -9.55 -0.04
C LEU A 12 20.10 -8.10 0.47
N SER A 13 20.58 -7.16 -0.36
CA SER A 13 20.75 -5.74 -0.02
C SER A 13 19.83 -4.79 -0.81
N PHE A 14 19.13 -5.25 -1.86
CA PHE A 14 18.28 -4.41 -2.71
C PHE A 14 16.98 -5.14 -3.07
N GLY A 15 15.85 -4.72 -2.50
CA GLY A 15 14.53 -5.10 -3.00
C GLY A 15 14.16 -4.32 -4.27
N ASN A 16 12.97 -4.58 -4.82
CA ASN A 16 12.52 -3.89 -6.03
C ASN A 16 11.72 -2.63 -5.67
N THR A 17 11.90 -1.58 -6.46
CA THR A 17 11.03 -0.40 -6.38
C THR A 17 9.69 -0.66 -7.08
N LEU A 18 8.66 0.11 -6.75
CA LEU A 18 7.35 -0.02 -7.39
C LEU A 18 7.41 0.21 -8.92
N PRO A 19 8.11 1.25 -9.45
CA PRO A 19 8.27 1.42 -10.89
C PRO A 19 8.94 0.24 -11.60
N GLU A 20 9.98 -0.34 -10.98
CA GLU A 20 10.67 -1.51 -11.55
C GLU A 20 9.77 -2.73 -11.64
N LEU A 21 8.92 -2.96 -10.64
CA LEU A 21 7.92 -4.03 -10.69
C LEU A 21 6.86 -3.75 -11.74
N CYS A 22 6.33 -2.52 -11.78
CA CYS A 22 5.28 -2.14 -12.71
C CYS A 22 5.74 -2.23 -14.17
N SER A 23 6.98 -1.84 -14.48
CA SER A 23 7.53 -1.89 -15.85
C SER A 23 7.62 -3.31 -16.43
N LYS A 24 7.69 -4.34 -15.59
CA LYS A 24 7.73 -5.76 -16.01
C LYS A 24 6.34 -6.37 -16.19
N LEU A 25 5.28 -5.66 -15.78
CA LEU A 25 3.91 -6.14 -15.81
C LEU A 25 3.15 -5.54 -16.99
N LYS A 26 2.17 -6.29 -17.51
CA LYS A 26 1.21 -5.76 -18.49
C LYS A 26 0.43 -4.60 -17.88
N ASN A 27 0.20 -3.55 -18.65
CA ASN A 27 -0.52 -2.34 -18.22
C ASN A 27 0.03 -1.74 -16.91
N PHE A 28 1.35 -1.76 -16.73
CA PHE A 28 2.02 -1.25 -15.53
C PHE A 28 1.53 -1.88 -14.20
N GLY A 29 0.93 -3.07 -14.26
CA GLY A 29 0.40 -3.73 -13.06
C GLY A 29 -0.87 -3.10 -12.49
N ILE A 30 -1.61 -2.31 -13.27
CA ILE A 30 -2.92 -1.78 -12.86
C ILE A 30 -3.86 -2.93 -12.47
N GLY A 31 -4.54 -2.77 -11.33
CA GLY A 31 -5.44 -3.75 -10.73
C GLY A 31 -4.74 -4.83 -9.89
N ARG A 32 -3.41 -4.80 -9.77
CA ARG A 32 -2.65 -5.76 -8.95
C ARG A 32 -2.39 -5.24 -7.54
N MET A 33 -2.18 -6.19 -6.64
CA MET A 33 -1.91 -5.92 -5.23
C MET A 33 -0.40 -5.98 -4.94
N PHE A 34 0.09 -4.97 -4.25
CA PHE A 34 1.50 -4.84 -3.86
C PHE A 34 1.61 -4.71 -2.35
N VAL A 35 2.64 -5.31 -1.77
CA VAL A 35 2.93 -5.26 -0.33
C VAL A 35 4.35 -4.75 -0.12
N ARG A 36 4.61 -4.02 0.97
CA ARG A 36 5.97 -3.69 1.36
C ARG A 36 6.54 -4.77 2.26
N THR A 37 7.81 -5.06 2.08
CA THR A 37 8.58 -6.05 2.85
C THR A 37 8.48 -5.81 4.36
N ALA A 38 8.53 -4.55 4.80
CA ALA A 38 8.40 -4.20 6.22
C ALA A 38 7.04 -4.58 6.81
N HIS A 39 5.98 -4.58 6.01
CA HIS A 39 4.63 -4.91 6.47
C HIS A 39 4.31 -6.40 6.42
N ASP A 40 5.10 -7.19 5.68
CA ASP A 40 4.97 -8.65 5.63
C ASP A 40 5.29 -9.32 6.99
N GLN A 41 6.05 -8.63 7.84
CA GLN A 41 6.39 -9.08 9.20
C GLN A 41 5.28 -8.79 10.22
N ASN A 42 4.37 -7.86 9.90
CA ASN A 42 3.27 -7.52 10.79
C ASN A 42 2.16 -8.55 10.64
N LYS A 43 1.51 -8.89 11.76
CA LYS A 43 0.32 -9.78 11.75
C LYS A 43 -0.86 -9.15 11.00
N GLU A 44 -0.83 -7.83 10.83
CA GLU A 44 -1.88 -7.04 10.22
C GLU A 44 -1.64 -6.84 8.73
N VAL A 45 -2.71 -6.93 7.95
CA VAL A 45 -2.62 -6.98 6.50
C VAL A 45 -2.57 -5.57 5.92
N SER A 46 -1.41 -5.19 5.37
CA SER A 46 -1.22 -3.91 4.66
C SER A 46 -0.80 -4.13 3.21
N TYR A 47 -1.53 -3.55 2.27
CA TYR A 47 -1.23 -3.64 0.84
C TYR A 47 -1.77 -2.44 0.07
N VAL A 48 -1.32 -2.28 -1.17
CA VAL A 48 -1.79 -1.27 -2.09
C VAL A 48 -2.36 -1.95 -3.33
N VAL A 49 -3.57 -1.55 -3.72
CA VAL A 49 -4.17 -1.93 -5.00
C VAL A 49 -3.90 -0.81 -5.99
N LEU A 50 -3.08 -1.07 -7.00
CA LEU A 50 -2.71 -0.05 -7.98
C LEU A 50 -3.89 0.24 -8.92
N THR A 51 -4.27 1.50 -9.10
CA THR A 51 -5.40 1.90 -9.96
C THR A 51 -4.94 2.66 -11.19
N GLN A 52 -3.92 3.52 -11.04
CA GLN A 52 -3.42 4.35 -12.12
C GLN A 52 -1.92 4.55 -12.02
N SER A 53 -1.24 4.57 -13.16
CA SER A 53 0.15 5.01 -13.30
C SER A 53 0.20 6.22 -14.23
N ARG A 54 0.86 7.29 -13.82
CA ARG A 54 1.09 8.49 -14.65
C ARG A 54 2.60 8.68 -14.83
N PRO A 55 3.12 8.61 -16.06
CA PRO A 55 4.50 9.01 -16.29
C PRO A 55 4.59 10.52 -16.01
N LEU A 56 5.52 10.93 -15.15
CA LEU A 56 5.84 12.34 -15.00
C LEU A 56 6.63 12.70 -16.25
N ILE A 57 5.96 13.32 -17.21
CA ILE A 57 6.62 13.91 -18.36
C ILE A 57 7.42 15.08 -17.80
N THR A 58 8.68 14.83 -17.45
CA THR A 58 9.61 15.93 -17.19
C THR A 58 9.70 16.69 -18.51
N GLN A 59 9.27 17.95 -18.50
CA GLN A 59 9.44 18.89 -19.62
C GLN A 59 10.91 19.25 -19.80
N THR A 60 11.81 18.26 -19.79
CA THR A 60 13.13 18.46 -20.35
C THR A 60 12.93 18.47 -21.85
N PRO A 61 13.15 19.61 -22.53
CA PRO A 61 13.08 19.64 -23.98
C PRO A 61 14.05 18.56 -24.50
N PRO A 62 13.69 17.82 -25.56
CA PRO A 62 14.60 16.85 -26.15
C PRO A 62 15.91 17.59 -26.45
N LYS A 63 16.98 17.25 -25.72
CA LYS A 63 18.30 17.75 -26.06
C LYS A 63 18.61 17.16 -27.42
N VAL A 64 18.56 17.98 -28.46
CA VAL A 64 19.04 17.60 -29.78
C VAL A 64 20.55 17.44 -29.66
N VAL A 65 21.01 16.21 -29.48
CA VAL A 65 22.43 15.90 -29.42
C VAL A 65 22.89 15.75 -30.87
N ILE A 66 23.46 16.82 -31.42
CA ILE A 66 24.18 16.77 -32.70
C ILE A 66 25.58 16.24 -32.37
N GLY A 67 25.79 14.94 -32.51
CA GLY A 67 27.04 14.26 -32.15
C GLY A 67 27.21 12.94 -32.90
N LYS A 68 28.41 12.35 -32.83
CA LYS A 68 28.71 11.06 -33.47
C LYS A 68 27.82 9.96 -32.88
N LEU A 69 27.40 9.00 -33.72
CA LEU A 69 26.43 7.94 -33.38
C LEU A 69 26.74 7.19 -32.07
N GLU A 70 28.03 7.05 -31.74
CA GLU A 70 28.53 6.35 -30.56
C GLU A 70 28.24 7.09 -29.24
N GLU A 71 28.23 8.43 -29.23
CA GLU A 71 27.88 9.25 -28.06
C GLU A 71 26.36 9.23 -27.79
N ILE A 72 25.55 9.11 -28.86
CA ILE A 72 24.09 9.05 -28.77
C ILE A 72 23.63 7.74 -28.11
N THR A 73 24.32 6.63 -28.38
CA THR A 73 24.06 5.33 -27.73
C THR A 73 24.39 5.31 -26.24
N ALA A 74 25.29 6.15 -25.75
CA ALA A 74 25.60 6.26 -24.31
C ALA A 74 24.54 7.09 -23.55
N LEU A 75 23.98 8.12 -24.20
CA LEU A 75 22.96 9.01 -23.63
C LEU A 75 21.55 8.39 -23.55
N THR A 76 21.25 7.43 -24.43
CA THR A 76 19.99 6.68 -24.46
C THR A 76 19.92 5.55 -23.43
N ARG A 77 21.03 5.26 -22.71
CA ARG A 77 21.07 4.30 -21.59
C ARG A 77 20.61 4.88 -20.26
N LYS A 78 20.05 6.09 -20.22
CA LYS A 78 19.38 6.54 -18.99
C LYS A 78 18.21 5.60 -18.71
N PRO A 79 18.12 5.02 -17.50
CA PRO A 79 17.04 4.11 -17.16
C PRO A 79 15.70 4.82 -17.34
N LEU A 80 14.76 4.11 -17.95
CA LEU A 80 13.38 4.51 -18.19
C LEU A 80 12.81 5.21 -16.94
N ASP A 81 12.29 6.42 -17.13
CA ASP A 81 11.95 7.41 -16.10
C ASP A 81 11.54 6.83 -14.73
N ILE A 82 12.43 7.03 -13.74
CA ILE A 82 12.19 6.82 -12.31
C ILE A 82 11.07 7.75 -11.77
N GLN A 83 10.64 8.72 -12.57
CA GLN A 83 9.62 9.70 -12.22
C GLN A 83 8.25 9.27 -12.72
N SER A 84 7.73 8.12 -12.29
CA SER A 84 6.32 7.78 -12.51
C SER A 84 5.56 7.96 -11.19
N GLU A 85 4.42 8.62 -11.26
CA GLU A 85 3.50 8.74 -10.14
C GLU A 85 2.52 7.58 -10.16
N PHE A 86 2.41 6.89 -9.04
CA PHE A 86 1.53 5.74 -8.87
C PHE A 86 0.37 6.14 -7.96
N TYR A 87 -0.83 5.77 -8.35
CA TYR A 87 -2.05 5.97 -7.58
C TYR A 87 -2.70 4.63 -7.32
N GLY A 88 -3.27 4.48 -6.12
CA GLY A 88 -3.92 3.25 -5.71
C GLY A 88 -4.74 3.42 -4.46
N ARG A 89 -5.47 2.37 -4.12
CA ARG A 89 -6.17 2.26 -2.84
C ARG A 89 -5.21 1.64 -1.82
N ILE A 90 -5.00 2.34 -0.71
CA ILE A 90 -4.07 1.92 0.33
C ILE A 90 -4.87 1.29 1.47
N ILE A 91 -4.52 0.06 1.80
CA ILE A 91 -5.05 -0.68 2.94
C ILE A 91 -3.89 -0.80 3.93
N GLU A 92 -4.09 -0.25 5.13
CA GLU A 92 -3.10 -0.29 6.20
C GLU A 92 -3.74 -0.93 7.42
N SER A 93 -3.14 -2.01 7.91
CA SER A 93 -3.63 -2.76 9.07
C SER A 93 -5.10 -3.20 8.94
N GLY A 94 -5.52 -3.60 7.75
CA GLY A 94 -6.90 -3.96 7.43
C GLY A 94 -7.87 -2.77 7.30
N ALA A 95 -7.47 -1.55 7.64
CA ALA A 95 -8.28 -0.36 7.45
C ALA A 95 -8.05 0.25 6.06
N VAL A 96 -9.13 0.64 5.39
CA VAL A 96 -9.06 1.34 4.12
C VAL A 96 -8.79 2.82 4.40
N LEU A 97 -7.64 3.33 3.94
CA LEU A 97 -7.30 4.73 4.12
C LEU A 97 -8.15 5.64 3.23
N ASN A 98 -8.40 6.87 3.69
CA ASN A 98 -9.19 7.90 2.99
C ASN A 98 -10.54 7.43 2.43
N GLY A 99 -11.20 6.49 3.12
CA GLY A 99 -12.52 5.97 2.71
C GLY A 99 -12.51 5.26 1.36
N GLY A 100 -11.36 4.68 0.97
CA GLY A 100 -11.23 3.93 -0.29
C GLY A 100 -11.01 4.80 -1.53
N ARG A 101 -10.78 6.10 -1.34
CA ARG A 101 -10.37 6.98 -2.44
C ARG A 101 -8.97 6.63 -2.91
N GLU A 102 -8.74 6.86 -4.19
CA GLU A 102 -7.42 6.66 -4.79
C GLU A 102 -6.45 7.72 -4.26
N MET A 103 -5.27 7.28 -3.84
CA MET A 103 -4.23 8.10 -3.26
C MET A 103 -2.91 7.89 -3.99
N LYS A 104 -2.09 8.93 -4.01
CA LYS A 104 -0.71 8.84 -4.48
C LYS A 104 0.10 7.94 -3.54
N VAL A 105 0.82 6.98 -4.10
CA VAL A 105 1.74 6.11 -3.35
C VAL A 105 3.02 6.87 -3.08
N LEU A 106 3.15 7.44 -1.88
CA LEU A 106 4.28 8.31 -1.50
C LEU A 106 5.64 7.59 -1.51
N SER A 107 5.66 6.30 -1.19
CA SER A 107 6.88 5.51 -1.04
C SER A 107 7.22 4.63 -2.25
N ALA A 108 6.74 4.98 -3.46
CA ALA A 108 6.94 4.16 -4.66
C ALA A 108 8.43 3.92 -5.02
N THR A 109 9.31 4.84 -4.66
CA THR A 109 10.76 4.76 -4.93
C THR A 109 11.53 3.90 -3.92
N ASN A 110 10.92 3.50 -2.81
CA ASN A 110 11.60 2.67 -1.82
C ASN A 110 11.80 1.25 -2.40
N PRO A 111 12.99 0.64 -2.25
CA PRO A 111 13.28 -0.69 -2.78
C PRO A 111 12.75 -1.79 -1.85
N ASP A 112 11.51 -1.70 -1.42
CA ASP A 112 10.91 -2.66 -0.48
C ASP A 112 9.56 -3.20 -0.95
N TRP A 113 9.16 -2.94 -2.19
CA TRP A 113 7.92 -3.43 -2.76
C TRP A 113 8.03 -4.87 -3.22
N ARG A 114 6.90 -5.57 -3.12
CA ARG A 114 6.73 -6.94 -3.61
C ARG A 114 5.35 -7.09 -4.24
N LEU A 115 5.26 -7.96 -5.25
CA LEU A 115 4.01 -8.26 -5.93
C LEU A 115 3.33 -9.45 -5.24
N ILE A 116 2.05 -9.30 -4.93
CA ILE A 116 1.22 -10.41 -4.45
C ILE A 116 0.78 -11.25 -5.65
N LEU A 117 0.91 -12.57 -5.52
CA LEU A 117 0.42 -13.50 -6.52
C LEU A 117 -1.10 -13.45 -6.61
N LYS A 118 -1.62 -13.58 -7.83
CA LYS A 118 -3.06 -13.51 -8.09
C LYS A 118 -3.87 -14.58 -7.32
N GLU A 119 -3.27 -15.76 -7.12
CA GLU A 119 -3.85 -16.83 -6.32
C GLU A 119 -3.99 -16.46 -4.83
N ASP A 120 -3.10 -15.60 -4.33
CA ASP A 120 -3.06 -15.18 -2.93
C ASP A 120 -3.82 -13.88 -2.66
N GLU A 121 -4.18 -13.09 -3.69
CA GLU A 121 -4.93 -11.82 -3.54
C GLU A 121 -6.22 -12.01 -2.69
N ASN A 122 -6.92 -13.13 -2.88
CA ASN A 122 -8.13 -13.47 -2.12
C ASN A 122 -7.88 -13.64 -0.61
N TYR A 123 -6.70 -14.11 -0.21
CA TYR A 123 -6.33 -14.26 1.20
C TYR A 123 -6.23 -12.88 1.87
N TYR A 124 -5.57 -11.93 1.20
CA TYR A 124 -5.42 -10.56 1.70
C TYR A 124 -6.78 -9.85 1.81
N LEU A 125 -7.66 -10.02 0.81
CA LEU A 125 -9.00 -9.46 0.83
C LEU A 125 -9.83 -9.99 2.01
N LYS A 126 -9.87 -11.31 2.21
CA LYS A 126 -10.61 -11.93 3.32
C LYS A 126 -10.09 -11.46 4.68
N ASN A 127 -8.78 -11.43 4.86
CA ASN A 127 -8.20 -10.97 6.12
C ASN A 127 -8.48 -9.49 6.39
N THR A 128 -8.56 -8.66 5.36
CA THR A 128 -8.94 -7.24 5.51
C THR A 128 -10.32 -7.12 6.16
N ILE A 129 -11.29 -7.91 5.67
CA ILE A 129 -12.67 -7.94 6.19
C ILE A 129 -12.68 -8.42 7.65
N THR A 130 -11.97 -9.52 7.94
CA THR A 130 -11.87 -10.06 9.30
C THR A 130 -11.25 -9.05 10.27
N THR A 131 -10.19 -8.34 9.86
CA THR A 131 -9.56 -7.31 10.69
C THR A 131 -10.52 -6.15 10.98
N GLN A 132 -11.29 -5.70 9.99
CA GLN A 132 -12.31 -4.67 10.20
C GLN A 132 -13.40 -5.09 11.19
N GLU A 133 -13.93 -6.32 11.03
CA GLU A 133 -14.92 -6.86 11.97
C GLU A 133 -14.39 -6.95 13.40
N THR A 134 -13.10 -7.29 13.58
CA THR A 134 -12.48 -7.31 14.92
C THR A 134 -12.26 -5.91 15.49
N SER A 135 -11.89 -4.92 14.68
CA SER A 135 -11.72 -3.55 15.16
C SER A 135 -13.05 -2.92 15.57
N ASP A 136 -14.12 -3.19 14.83
CA ASP A 136 -15.45 -2.65 15.13
C ASP A 136 -16.01 -3.23 16.44
N LYS A 137 -15.83 -4.53 16.67
CA LYS A 137 -16.20 -5.18 17.94
C LYS A 137 -15.43 -4.63 19.14
N ASN A 138 -14.13 -4.39 19.00
CA ASN A 138 -13.32 -3.79 20.06
C ASN A 138 -13.75 -2.34 20.34
N ARG A 139 -14.12 -1.58 19.30
CA ARG A 139 -14.59 -0.20 19.45
C ARG A 139 -15.95 -0.14 20.16
N GLU A 140 -16.86 -1.05 19.85
CA GLU A 140 -18.13 -1.19 20.57
C GLU A 140 -17.89 -1.53 22.05
N GLN A 141 -17.04 -2.51 22.36
CA GLN A 141 -16.71 -2.85 23.75
C GLN A 141 -16.06 -1.70 24.52
N THR A 142 -15.17 -0.94 23.89
CA THR A 142 -14.49 0.20 24.53
C THR A 142 -15.45 1.37 24.76
N SER A 143 -16.41 1.58 23.85
CA SER A 143 -17.45 2.59 24.03
C SER A 143 -18.44 2.24 25.15
N ILE A 144 -18.73 0.96 25.35
CA ILE A 144 -19.56 0.47 26.46
C ILE A 144 -18.81 0.61 27.80
N SER A 145 -17.51 0.31 27.85
CA SER A 145 -16.71 0.44 29.08
C SER A 145 -16.51 1.89 29.51
N LEU A 146 -16.27 2.81 28.57
CA LEU A 146 -16.15 4.25 28.85
C LEU A 146 -17.47 4.88 29.36
N LEU A 147 -18.62 4.41 28.86
CA LEU A 147 -19.92 4.83 29.37
C LEU A 147 -20.21 4.30 30.78
N GLN A 148 -19.64 3.14 31.16
CA GLN A 148 -19.81 2.58 32.51
C GLN A 148 -18.92 3.26 33.57
N GLU A 149 -17.71 3.72 33.20
CA GLU A 149 -16.80 4.39 34.14
C GLU A 149 -17.26 5.81 34.51
N HIS A 150 -18.02 6.48 33.64
CA HIS A 150 -18.45 7.86 33.86
C HIS A 150 -19.86 8.03 34.46
N ILE A 151 -20.47 6.97 35.00
CA ILE A 151 -21.69 7.11 35.79
C ILE A 151 -21.30 7.52 37.22
N PRO A 152 -21.59 8.76 37.66
CA PRO A 152 -21.28 9.20 39.01
C PRO A 152 -21.99 8.29 40.01
N ASP A 153 -21.32 7.95 41.11
CA ASP A 153 -21.86 7.03 42.12
C ASP A 153 -23.21 7.49 42.70
N ILE A 154 -23.53 8.79 42.59
CA ILE A 154 -24.81 9.36 42.98
C ILE A 154 -25.99 8.82 42.13
N ILE A 155 -25.77 8.55 40.85
CA ILE A 155 -26.79 7.97 39.96
C ILE A 155 -26.99 6.48 40.28
N LYS A 156 -25.89 5.76 40.60
CA LYS A 156 -25.95 4.37 41.06
C LYS A 156 -26.66 4.24 42.41
N PHE A 157 -26.49 5.24 43.29
CA PHE A 157 -27.15 5.30 44.60
C PHE A 157 -28.67 5.50 44.46
N TRP A 158 -29.11 6.47 43.65
CA TRP A 158 -30.54 6.73 43.40
C TRP A 158 -31.26 5.55 42.74
N ALA A 159 -30.59 4.81 41.85
CA ALA A 159 -31.16 3.62 41.21
C ALA A 159 -31.34 2.44 42.18
N ARG A 160 -30.60 2.38 43.28
CA ARG A 160 -30.74 1.33 44.32
C ARG A 160 -31.82 1.61 45.34
N THR A 161 -32.18 2.88 45.55
CA THR A 161 -33.12 3.29 46.61
C THR A 161 -34.56 3.44 46.12
N ASN A 162 -34.79 3.53 44.81
CA ASN A 162 -36.11 3.72 44.20
C ASN A 162 -36.56 2.52 43.33
N GLY A 163 -35.93 1.36 43.49
CA GLY A 163 -36.31 0.10 42.83
C GLY A 163 -36.91 -0.88 43.82
#